data_AF-A0A820T1Z5-F1
#
_entry.id   AF-A0A820T1Z5-F1
#
_cell.length_a   1.000
_cell.length_b   1.000
_cell.length_c   1.000
_cell.angle_alpha   90.00
_cell.angle_beta   90.00
_cell.angle_gamma   90.00
#
_symmetry.space_group_name_H-M   'P 1'
#
loop_
_entity.id
_entity.type
_entity.pdbx_description
1 polymer ?
#
loop_
_entity_poly.entity_id
_entity_poly.type
_entity_poly.pdbx_seq_one_letter_code
_entity_poly.pdbx_strand_id
1 'polypeptide(L)'
;MRANKTQHLLQDNDVKFWGNDIWSGNSPDLNVAECIGSIMKDKVETKMLPVTEYSRYHEDTPKMHIENVPTSMEENTELFETLLCSYPSRLRAVKNANGRHTDY
;
A
#
# COMPACT_ATOMS: atom_id res chain seq x y z
N MET A 1 -0.71 17.61 8.86
CA MET A 1 -2.06 17.70 9.47
C MET A 1 -2.31 16.38 10.20
N ARG A 2 -2.77 16.38 11.47
CA ARG A 2 -3.02 15.15 12.23
C ARG A 2 -4.50 14.74 12.16
N ALA A 3 -4.77 13.45 11.99
CA ALA A 3 -6.13 12.92 11.80
C ALA A 3 -6.83 12.58 13.14
N ASN A 4 -6.90 13.56 14.06
CA ASN A 4 -7.36 13.33 15.44
C ASN A 4 -8.80 12.77 15.52
N LYS A 5 -9.72 13.25 14.67
CA LYS A 5 -11.12 12.78 14.65
C LYS A 5 -11.24 11.32 14.24
N THR A 6 -10.47 10.89 13.23
CA THR A 6 -10.43 9.50 12.78
C THR A 6 -9.81 8.60 13.85
N GLN A 7 -8.76 9.07 14.55
CA GLN A 7 -8.16 8.32 15.65
C GLN A 7 -9.18 8.04 16.77
N HIS A 8 -9.93 9.05 17.23
CA HIS A 8 -10.97 8.83 18.25
C HIS A 8 -12.04 7.86 17.76
N LEU A 9 -12.52 8.00 16.52
CA LEU A 9 -13.49 7.08 15.95
C LEU A 9 -13.01 5.62 15.97
N LEU A 10 -11.76 5.36 15.61
CA LEU A 10 -11.18 4.01 15.62
C LEU A 10 -11.03 3.46 17.04
N GLN A 11 -10.66 4.32 18.01
CA GLN A 11 -10.58 3.95 19.42
C GLN A 11 -11.96 3.63 20.01
N ASP A 12 -12.98 4.44 19.70
CA ASP A 12 -14.37 4.23 20.14
C ASP A 12 -14.98 2.93 19.57
N ASN A 13 -14.40 2.39 18.50
CA ASN A 13 -14.79 1.12 17.87
C ASN A 13 -13.83 -0.04 18.19
N ASP A 14 -12.99 0.09 19.23
CA ASP A 14 -12.04 -0.93 19.69
C ASP A 14 -11.07 -1.45 18.61
N VAL A 15 -10.79 -0.62 17.59
CA VAL A 15 -9.81 -0.96 16.55
C VAL A 15 -8.41 -0.77 17.11
N LYS A 16 -7.55 -1.79 16.97
CA LYS A 16 -6.12 -1.69 17.32
C LYS A 16 -5.32 -1.15 16.14
N PHE A 17 -4.65 -0.04 16.33
CA PHE A 17 -3.82 0.61 15.31
C PHE A 17 -2.70 1.43 15.95
N TRP A 18 -1.73 1.85 15.12
CA TRP A 18 -0.73 2.84 15.52
C TRP A 18 -1.24 4.24 15.20
N GLY A 19 -1.55 4.99 16.27
CA GLY A 19 -2.06 6.34 16.17
C GLY A 19 -0.97 7.39 15.89
N ASN A 20 -1.35 8.66 15.98
CA ASN A 20 -0.45 9.81 15.78
C ASN A 20 0.71 9.88 16.81
N ASP A 21 0.65 9.07 17.87
CA ASP A 21 1.65 8.92 18.92
C ASP A 21 2.76 7.92 18.54
N ILE A 22 2.47 6.96 17.66
CA ILE A 22 3.40 5.91 17.24
C ILE A 22 3.81 6.08 15.78
N TRP A 23 2.86 6.36 14.89
CA TRP A 23 3.14 6.47 13.46
C TRP A 23 3.67 7.86 13.08
N SER A 24 4.85 7.92 12.49
CA SER A 24 5.43 9.17 12.02
C SER A 24 4.70 9.70 10.79
N GLY A 25 4.46 11.02 10.76
CA GLY A 25 3.96 11.68 9.56
C GLY A 25 5.00 11.63 8.43
N ASN A 26 4.53 11.58 7.18
CA ASN A 26 5.37 11.55 5.98
C ASN A 26 6.33 10.34 5.89
N SER A 27 5.92 9.17 6.39
CA SER A 27 6.71 7.93 6.32
C SER A 27 6.02 6.84 5.49
N PRO A 28 5.79 7.07 4.18
CA PRO A 28 5.22 6.04 3.31
C PRO A 28 6.14 4.82 3.17
N ASP A 29 7.44 5.01 3.30
CA ASP A 29 8.48 3.96 3.27
C ASP A 29 8.37 2.96 4.44
N LEU A 30 7.70 3.35 5.54
CA LEU A 30 7.33 2.43 6.62
C LEU A 30 6.00 1.70 6.35
N ASN A 31 5.14 2.23 5.48
CA ASN A 31 3.81 1.68 5.24
C ASN A 31 3.86 0.56 4.18
N VAL A 32 3.85 -0.69 4.63
CA VAL A 32 3.80 -1.87 3.76
C VAL A 32 2.60 -1.83 2.78
N ALA A 33 1.49 -1.17 3.16
CA ALA A 33 0.34 -1.02 2.27
C ALA A 33 0.61 -0.12 1.05
N GLU A 34 1.53 0.86 1.14
CA GLU A 34 1.94 1.66 -0.02
C GLU A 34 2.66 0.78 -1.05
N CYS A 35 3.45 -0.20 -0.60
CA CYS A 35 4.06 -1.17 -1.50
C CYS A 35 3.02 -2.05 -2.19
N ILE A 36 1.97 -2.47 -1.49
CA ILE A 36 0.84 -3.18 -2.10
C ILE A 36 0.18 -2.31 -3.17
N GLY A 37 -0.06 -1.03 -2.89
CA GLY A 37 -0.60 -0.06 -3.84
C GLY A 37 0.25 0.05 -5.11
N SER A 38 1.58 0.16 -4.97
CA SER A 38 2.50 0.17 -6.11
C SER A 38 2.44 -1.13 -6.91
N ILE A 39 2.44 -2.29 -6.25
CA ILE A 39 2.36 -3.59 -6.92
C ILE A 39 1.04 -3.75 -7.67
N MET A 40 -0.08 -3.32 -7.08
CA MET A 40 -1.39 -3.33 -7.73
C MET A 40 -1.39 -2.44 -8.97
N LYS A 41 -0.83 -1.23 -8.87
CA LYS A 41 -0.67 -0.31 -9.99
C LYS A 41 0.12 -0.95 -11.13
N ASP A 42 1.29 -1.53 -10.85
CA ASP A 42 2.14 -2.16 -11.87
C ASP A 42 1.43 -3.34 -12.56
N LYS A 43 0.66 -4.13 -11.81
CA LYS A 43 -0.16 -5.22 -12.36
C LYS A 43 -1.29 -4.70 -13.24
N VAL A 44 -1.98 -3.64 -12.83
CA VAL A 44 -3.02 -2.98 -13.66
C VAL A 44 -2.40 -2.45 -14.94
N GLU A 45 -1.28 -1.73 -14.85
CA GLU A 45 -0.55 -1.21 -16.02
C GLU A 45 -0.13 -2.33 -16.97
N THR A 46 0.40 -3.44 -16.45
CA THR A 46 0.74 -4.63 -17.24
C THR A 46 -0.47 -5.20 -17.99
N LYS A 47 -1.65 -5.22 -17.35
CA LYS A 47 -2.89 -5.67 -18.00
C LYS A 47 -3.42 -4.67 -19.03
N MET A 48 -3.09 -3.39 -18.91
CA MET A 48 -3.48 -2.35 -19.88
C MET A 48 -2.61 -2.35 -21.15
N LEU A 49 -1.35 -2.79 -21.09
CA LEU A 49 -0.43 -2.84 -22.23
C LEU A 49 -0.99 -3.56 -23.48
N PRO A 50 -1.60 -4.77 -23.37
CA PRO A 50 -2.14 -5.49 -24.53
C PRO A 50 -3.51 -4.98 -25.01
N VAL A 51 -4.17 -4.06 -24.28
CA VAL A 51 -5.50 -3.55 -24.65
C VAL A 51 -5.38 -2.67 -25.89
N THR A 52 -6.23 -2.90 -26.89
CA THR A 52 -6.25 -2.13 -28.14
C THR A 52 -6.65 -0.67 -27.89
N GLU A 53 -6.20 0.25 -28.75
CA GLU A 53 -6.40 1.69 -28.54
C GLU A 53 -7.88 2.10 -28.39
N TYR A 54 -8.81 1.38 -29.03
CA TYR A 54 -10.24 1.69 -28.96
C TYR A 54 -10.84 1.42 -27.57
N SER A 55 -10.48 0.31 -26.92
CA SER A 55 -11.01 -0.05 -25.59
C SER A 55 -10.16 0.48 -24.43
N ARG A 56 -8.88 0.81 -24.68
CA ARG A 56 -7.92 1.27 -23.68
C ARG A 56 -8.36 2.52 -22.92
N TYR A 57 -9.00 3.46 -23.62
CA TYR A 57 -9.43 4.73 -23.03
C TYR A 57 -10.88 4.71 -22.53
N HIS A 58 -11.58 3.58 -22.66
CA HIS A 58 -12.92 3.41 -22.11
C HIS A 58 -12.80 3.14 -20.61
N GLU A 59 -13.54 3.88 -19.77
CA GLU A 59 -13.47 3.82 -18.30
C GLU A 59 -13.66 2.40 -17.74
N ASP A 60 -14.51 1.60 -18.39
CA ASP A 60 -14.79 0.22 -17.97
C ASP A 60 -13.55 -0.68 -17.99
N THR A 61 -12.59 -0.41 -18.88
CA THR A 61 -11.40 -1.24 -19.03
C THR A 61 -10.42 -1.12 -17.85
N PRO A 62 -9.94 0.09 -17.46
CA PRO A 62 -9.14 0.23 -16.26
C PRO A 62 -9.94 -0.15 -15.01
N LYS A 63 -11.25 0.12 -14.95
CA LYS A 63 -12.09 -0.29 -13.81
C LYS A 63 -12.12 -1.81 -13.63
N MET A 64 -12.38 -2.55 -14.70
CA MET A 64 -12.33 -4.02 -14.70
C MET A 64 -10.96 -4.54 -14.23
N HIS A 65 -9.86 -3.91 -14.64
CA HIS A 65 -8.53 -4.33 -14.20
C HIS A 65 -8.24 -3.98 -12.73
N ILE A 66 -8.68 -2.82 -12.26
CA ILE A 66 -8.60 -2.39 -10.85
C ILE A 66 -9.38 -3.34 -9.94
N GLU A 67 -10.55 -3.83 -10.38
CA GLU A 67 -11.35 -4.79 -9.62
C GLU A 67 -10.74 -6.20 -9.63
N ASN A 68 -10.20 -6.65 -10.77
CA ASN A 68 -9.70 -8.03 -10.92
C ASN A 68 -8.29 -8.25 -10.34
N VAL A 69 -7.44 -7.23 -10.28
CA VAL A 69 -6.06 -7.37 -9.79
C VAL A 69 -6.01 -7.79 -8.31
N PRO A 70 -6.75 -7.15 -7.38
CA PRO A 70 -6.80 -7.57 -5.98
C PRO A 70 -7.23 -9.03 -5.81
N THR A 71 -8.30 -9.47 -6.48
CA THR A 71 -8.76 -10.87 -6.44
C THR A 71 -7.67 -11.83 -6.93
N SER A 72 -6.94 -11.47 -7.99
CA SER A 72 -5.84 -12.31 -8.49
C SER A 72 -4.63 -12.38 -7.54
N MET A 73 -4.57 -11.54 -6.51
CA MET A 73 -3.50 -11.49 -5.54
C MET A 73 -3.87 -12.12 -4.20
N GLU A 74 -5.16 -12.42 -3.96
CA GLU A 74 -5.67 -12.90 -2.66
C GLU A 74 -4.93 -14.13 -2.14
N GLU A 75 -4.60 -15.06 -3.03
CA GLU A 75 -3.91 -16.31 -2.69
C GLU A 75 -2.37 -16.18 -2.74
N ASN A 76 -1.83 -14.99 -3.04
CA ASN A 76 -0.38 -14.78 -3.09
C ASN A 76 0.20 -14.58 -1.69
N THR A 77 0.16 -15.65 -0.88
CA THR A 77 0.63 -15.64 0.50
C THR A 77 2.10 -15.27 0.60
N GLU A 78 2.94 -15.75 -0.32
CA GLU A 78 4.37 -15.43 -0.36
C GLU A 78 4.62 -13.91 -0.47
N LEU A 79 3.86 -13.23 -1.32
CA LEU A 79 3.96 -11.78 -1.44
C LEU A 79 3.62 -11.08 -0.13
N PHE A 80 2.48 -11.41 0.47
CA PHE A 80 2.02 -10.77 1.71
C PHE A 80 2.96 -11.07 2.88
N GLU A 81 3.43 -12.31 3.00
CA GLU A 81 4.40 -12.71 4.01
C GLU A 81 5.72 -11.96 3.84
N THR A 82 6.25 -11.87 2.62
CA THR A 82 7.47 -11.12 2.31
C THR A 82 7.33 -9.65 2.71
N LEU A 83 6.20 -9.04 2.35
CA LEU A 83 5.90 -7.66 2.65
C LEU A 83 5.81 -7.41 4.17
N LEU A 84 5.09 -8.24 4.91
CA LEU A 84 4.97 -8.12 6.37
C LEU A 84 6.31 -8.39 7.07
N CYS A 85 7.04 -9.43 6.65
CA CYS A 85 8.35 -9.76 7.18
C CYS A 85 9.43 -8.72 6.85
N SER A 86 9.19 -7.82 5.88
CA SER A 86 10.11 -6.72 5.56
C SER A 86 10.12 -5.61 6.60
N TYR A 87 9.08 -5.50 7.45
CA TYR A 87 8.89 -4.36 8.34
C TYR A 87 10.06 -4.11 9.32
N PRO A 88 10.64 -5.13 10.00
CA PRO A 88 11.83 -4.92 10.82
C PRO A 88 13.03 -4.36 10.06
N SER A 89 13.19 -4.74 8.79
CA SER A 89 14.27 -4.24 7.92
C SER A 89 14.05 -2.77 7.54
N ARG A 90 12.79 -2.36 7.28
CA ARG A 90 12.41 -0.95 7.08
C ARG A 90 12.76 -0.08 8.29
N LEU A 91 12.40 -0.53 9.49
CA LEU A 91 12.76 0.16 10.74
C LEU A 91 14.29 0.28 10.91
N ARG A 92 15.05 -0.76 10.56
CA ARG A 92 16.51 -0.72 10.59
C ARG A 92 17.07 0.27 9.57
N ALA A 93 16.49 0.34 8.37
CA ALA A 93 16.89 1.31 7.36
C ALA A 93 16.65 2.75 7.81
N VAL A 94 15.46 3.05 8.35
CA VAL A 94 15.16 4.37 8.93
C VAL A 94 16.13 4.71 10.07
N LYS A 95 16.43 3.74 10.96
CA LYS A 95 17.42 3.93 12.02
C LYS A 95 18.81 4.27 11.46
N ASN A 96 19.28 3.52 10.46
CA ASN A 96 20.57 3.74 9.82
C ASN A 96 20.62 5.09 9.07
N ALA A 97 19.48 5.53 8.53
CA ALA A 97 19.31 6.82 7.90
C ALA A 97 19.12 7.99 8.89
N ASN A 98 19.18 7.74 10.20
CA ASN A 98 18.90 8.71 11.26
C ASN A 98 17.52 9.40 11.10
N GLY A 99 16.49 8.63 10.76
CA GLY A 99 15.12 9.13 10.57
C GLY A 99 14.87 9.81 9.23
N ARG A 100 15.82 9.74 8.28
CA ARG A 100 15.65 10.24 6.91
C ARG A 100 14.99 9.19 6.01
N HIS A 101 14.59 9.63 4.82
CA HIS A 101 14.00 8.80 3.76
C HIS A 101 14.85 7.59 3.42
N THR A 102 14.19 6.47 3.12
CA THR A 102 14.80 5.21 2.71
C THR A 102 14.25 4.72 1.36
N ASP A 103 14.94 3.79 0.71
CA ASP A 103 14.55 3.24 -0.60
C ASP A 103 13.39 2.23 -0.55
N TYR A 104 12.63 2.20 0.55
CA TYR A 104 11.57 1.24 0.83
C TYR A 104 10.17 1.71 0.40
#